data_AF-A0A957XN58-F1
#
_entry.id   AF-A0A957XN58-F1
#
_cell.length_a   1.000
_cell.length_b   1.000
_cell.length_c   1.000
_cell.angle_alpha   90.00
_cell.angle_beta   90.00
_cell.angle_gamma   90.00
#
_symmetry.space_group_name_H-M   'P 1'
#
loop_
_entity.id
_entity.type
_entity.pdbx_description
1 polymer ?
#
loop_
_entity_poly.entity_id
_entity_poly.type
_entity_poly.pdbx_seq_one_letter_code
_entity_poly.pdbx_strand_id
1 'polypeptide(L)'
;IDPDRRLSAQEAGLLDAALTVLYGGLADPLRTPARYVPRLAQLCQELRRQGAKQLAGDLELNYVQGSMGHVFNQATNTDVALGSDVVTYDFKDIPASSRTLIYTLVLGRIQRIVRSTGRVRRRVVAIDEYGWLAQEPMLAEVTAMWIKTFRTFGCGVWVAEQDLIRLTGGAASGDLSGHSIIGNSVFQLFFHHEPSAAEL
;
A
#
# COMPACT_ATOMS: atom_id res chain seq x y z
N ILE A 1 11.45 16.90 9.04
CA ILE A 1 11.51 15.60 9.74
C ILE A 1 12.33 14.69 8.87
N ASP A 2 13.30 13.99 9.46
CA ASP A 2 14.20 13.09 8.74
C ASP A 2 13.40 11.92 8.12
N PRO A 3 13.35 11.78 6.78
CA PRO A 3 12.63 10.69 6.12
C PRO A 3 13.23 9.31 6.40
N ASP A 4 14.48 9.25 6.86
CA ASP A 4 15.19 8.01 7.17
C ASP A 4 15.12 7.62 8.64
N ARG A 5 14.41 8.42 9.47
CA ARG A 5 14.26 8.10 10.89
C ARG A 5 13.51 6.78 11.06
N ARG A 6 14.21 5.79 11.59
CA ARG A 6 13.62 4.53 12.05
C ARG A 6 13.11 4.67 13.47
N LEU A 7 12.04 3.95 13.78
CA LEU A 7 11.55 3.82 15.15
C LEU A 7 12.61 3.10 15.99
N SER A 8 12.93 3.66 17.16
CA SER A 8 13.71 2.93 18.17
C SER A 8 12.94 1.71 18.67
N ALA A 9 13.64 0.74 19.27
CA ALA A 9 13.00 -0.44 19.87
C ALA A 9 11.95 -0.06 20.93
N GLN A 10 12.22 1.00 21.70
CA GLN A 10 11.28 1.53 22.69
C GLN A 10 10.03 2.12 22.03
N GLU A 11 10.19 2.95 21.00
CA GLU A 11 9.06 3.52 20.27
C GLU A 11 8.23 2.45 19.57
N ALA A 12 8.87 1.44 18.98
CA ALA A 12 8.19 0.31 18.36
C ALA A 12 7.37 -0.48 19.39
N GLY A 13 7.93 -0.75 20.57
CA GLY A 13 7.22 -1.43 21.66
C GLY A 13 6.03 -0.64 22.20
N LEU A 14 6.19 0.68 22.36
CA LEU A 14 5.09 1.57 22.78
C LEU A 14 4.01 1.70 21.71
N LEU A 15 4.38 1.70 20.43
CA LEU A 15 3.43 1.69 19.32
C LEU A 15 2.62 0.40 19.28
N ASP A 16 3.27 -0.75 19.45
CA ASP A 16 2.59 -2.05 19.51
C ASP A 16 1.61 -2.14 20.69
N ALA A 17 2.04 -1.73 21.88
CA ALA A 17 1.19 -1.69 23.06
C ALA A 17 0.01 -0.72 22.89
N ALA A 18 0.22 0.45 22.28
CA ALA A 18 -0.85 1.41 21.98
C ALA A 18 -1.85 0.84 20.97
N LEU A 19 -1.39 0.22 19.88
CA LEU A 19 -2.26 -0.41 18.88
C LEU A 19 -3.05 -1.58 19.48
N THR A 20 -2.42 -2.40 20.32
CA THR A 20 -3.07 -3.53 20.99
C THR A 20 -4.21 -3.07 21.89
N VAL A 21 -4.00 -2.02 22.69
CA VAL A 21 -5.05 -1.42 23.51
C VAL A 21 -6.15 -0.84 22.63
N LEU A 22 -5.78 -0.08 21.60
CA LEU A 22 -6.71 0.68 20.78
C LEU A 22 -7.63 -0.21 19.93
N TYR A 23 -7.11 -1.32 19.42
CA TYR A 23 -7.86 -2.31 18.65
C TYR A 23 -8.43 -3.45 19.54
N GLY A 24 -8.20 -3.41 20.85
CA GLY A 24 -8.74 -4.35 21.81
C GLY A 24 -10.26 -4.45 21.70
N GLY A 25 -10.77 -5.67 21.49
CA GLY A 25 -12.21 -5.92 21.32
C GLY A 25 -12.72 -5.88 19.87
N LEU A 26 -11.88 -5.53 18.89
CA LEU A 26 -12.23 -5.63 17.47
C LEU A 26 -11.87 -7.02 16.93
N ALA A 27 -12.86 -7.92 16.90
CA ALA A 27 -12.67 -9.32 16.53
C ALA A 27 -12.24 -9.54 15.06
N ASP A 28 -12.76 -8.74 14.13
CA ASP A 28 -12.38 -8.79 12.71
C ASP A 28 -12.28 -7.37 12.13
N PRO A 29 -11.06 -6.80 12.05
CA PRO A 29 -10.85 -5.48 11.47
C PRO A 29 -11.29 -5.38 9.99
N LEU A 30 -11.41 -6.49 9.25
CA LEU A 30 -11.86 -6.46 7.86
C LEU A 30 -13.36 -6.22 7.72
N ARG A 31 -14.14 -6.70 8.69
CA ARG A 31 -15.61 -6.63 8.74
C ARG A 31 -16.13 -5.58 9.72
N THR A 32 -15.26 -5.01 10.54
CA THR A 32 -15.61 -3.92 11.46
C THR A 32 -16.02 -2.68 10.63
N PRO A 33 -17.23 -2.13 10.83
CA PRO A 33 -17.64 -0.91 10.13
C PRO A 33 -16.68 0.24 10.41
N ALA A 34 -16.33 1.00 9.36
CA ALA A 34 -15.29 2.03 9.43
C ALA A 34 -15.47 3.03 10.58
N ARG A 35 -16.73 3.36 10.95
CA ARG A 35 -17.06 4.24 12.07
C ARG A 35 -16.57 3.76 13.45
N TYR A 36 -16.38 2.45 13.63
CA TYR A 36 -15.90 1.85 14.89
C TYR A 36 -14.40 1.57 14.88
N VAL A 37 -13.75 1.66 13.72
CA VAL A 37 -12.28 1.52 13.62
C VAL A 37 -11.64 2.78 14.22
N PRO A 38 -10.63 2.65 15.10
CA PRO A 38 -9.94 3.79 15.69
C PRO A 38 -9.27 4.72 14.67
N ARG A 39 -9.11 5.99 15.04
CA ARG A 39 -8.45 7.05 14.24
C ARG A 39 -7.03 7.32 14.70
N LEU A 40 -6.22 7.95 13.84
CA LEU A 40 -4.86 8.37 14.19
C LEU A 40 -4.81 9.32 15.39
N ALA A 41 -5.81 10.20 15.55
CA ALA A 41 -5.92 11.05 16.74
C ALA A 41 -6.02 10.23 18.04
N GLN A 42 -6.77 9.13 18.02
CA GLN A 42 -6.91 8.24 19.18
C GLN A 42 -5.60 7.47 19.44
N LEU A 43 -4.89 7.07 18.38
CA LEU A 43 -3.55 6.50 18.52
C LEU A 43 -2.57 7.49 19.16
N CYS A 44 -2.59 8.76 18.74
CA CYS A 44 -1.73 9.80 19.33
C CYS A 44 -2.05 10.01 20.83
N GLN A 45 -3.33 9.99 21.21
CA GLN A 45 -3.74 10.07 22.61
C GLN A 45 -3.22 8.87 23.42
N GLU A 46 -3.35 7.66 22.89
CA GLU A 46 -2.89 6.44 23.56
C GLU A 46 -1.37 6.40 23.71
N LEU A 47 -0.63 6.78 22.65
CA LEU A 47 0.83 6.92 22.70
C LEU A 47 1.29 7.91 23.78
N ARG A 48 0.60 9.05 23.95
CA ARG A 48 0.89 10.00 25.04
C ARG A 48 0.67 9.37 26.40
N ARG A 49 -0.42 8.61 26.56
CA ARG A 49 -0.73 7.92 27.82
C ARG A 49 0.35 6.91 28.21
N GLN A 50 0.93 6.23 27.21
CA GLN A 50 2.00 5.26 27.42
C GLN A 50 3.41 5.88 27.45
N GLY A 51 3.54 7.21 27.36
CA GLY A 51 4.81 7.92 27.49
C GLY A 51 5.56 8.20 26.17
N ALA A 52 5.02 7.78 25.02
CA ALA A 52 5.59 8.04 23.68
C ALA A 52 5.24 9.45 23.15
N LYS A 53 5.52 10.50 23.94
CA LYS A 53 5.09 11.88 23.63
C LYS A 53 5.66 12.42 22.33
N GLN A 54 6.93 12.14 22.03
CA GLN A 54 7.58 12.61 20.81
C GLN A 54 6.96 11.97 19.56
N LEU A 55 6.87 10.63 19.54
CA LEU A 55 6.21 9.90 18.44
C LEU A 55 4.75 10.36 18.23
N ALA A 56 4.00 10.58 19.31
CA ALA A 56 2.65 11.10 19.21
C ALA A 56 2.60 12.51 18.60
N GLY A 57 3.51 13.40 18.98
CA GLY A 57 3.64 14.74 18.41
C GLY A 57 3.96 14.71 16.91
N ASP A 58 4.90 13.86 16.51
CA ASP A 58 5.27 13.70 15.10
C ASP A 58 4.10 13.17 14.26
N LEU A 59 3.38 12.15 14.74
CA LEU A 59 2.21 11.62 14.04
C LEU A 59 1.09 12.67 13.95
N GLU A 60 0.88 13.42 15.01
CA GLU A 60 -0.19 14.41 15.06
C GLU A 60 0.04 15.55 14.06
N LEU A 61 1.27 16.07 13.99
CA LEU A 61 1.65 17.14 13.05
C LEU A 61 1.59 16.69 11.58
N ASN A 62 1.93 15.44 11.29
CA ASN A 62 2.02 14.95 9.90
C ASN A 62 0.71 14.38 9.35
N TYR A 63 -0.13 13.78 10.21
CA TYR A 63 -1.24 12.93 9.74
C TYR A 63 -2.58 13.19 10.43
N VAL A 64 -2.61 13.98 11.51
CA VAL A 64 -3.86 14.31 12.23
C VAL A 64 -4.27 15.75 11.99
N GLN A 65 -3.31 16.66 12.00
CA GLN A 65 -3.50 18.08 11.76
C GLN A 65 -3.23 18.43 10.28
N GLY A 66 -3.67 19.62 9.87
CA GLY A 66 -3.44 20.14 8.52
C GLY A 66 -4.16 19.36 7.41
N SER A 67 -3.67 19.50 6.18
CA SER A 67 -4.30 18.92 4.98
C SER A 67 -4.31 17.38 4.98
N MET A 68 -3.29 16.75 5.54
CA MET A 68 -3.20 15.28 5.65
C MET A 68 -4.18 14.70 6.66
N GLY A 69 -4.56 15.46 7.69
CA GLY A 69 -5.60 15.07 8.64
C GLY A 69 -6.94 14.76 7.96
N HIS A 70 -7.30 15.53 6.93
CA HIS A 70 -8.50 15.28 6.14
C HIS A 70 -8.46 13.97 5.35
N VAL A 71 -7.28 13.39 5.11
CA VAL A 71 -7.11 12.12 4.41
C VAL A 71 -7.06 10.96 5.41
N PHE A 72 -6.20 11.07 6.43
CA PHE A 72 -5.83 9.94 7.28
C PHE A 72 -6.56 9.88 8.63
N ASN A 73 -7.09 10.99 9.13
CA ASN A 73 -7.75 11.04 10.44
C ASN A 73 -9.29 11.00 10.33
N GLN A 74 -9.81 10.22 9.40
CA GLN A 74 -11.25 10.02 9.19
C GLN A 74 -11.61 8.55 9.04
N ALA A 75 -12.91 8.25 9.10
CA ALA A 75 -13.39 6.92 8.73
C ALA A 75 -13.09 6.67 7.25
N THR A 76 -12.63 5.46 6.91
CA THR A 76 -12.53 5.06 5.51
C THR A 76 -13.88 5.25 4.84
N ASN A 77 -13.90 6.10 3.82
CA ASN A 77 -15.08 6.51 3.06
C ASN A 77 -15.03 6.06 1.59
N THR A 78 -13.90 5.50 1.15
CA THR A 78 -13.76 4.83 -0.14
C THR A 78 -14.29 3.40 -0.07
N ASP A 79 -14.99 2.94 -1.11
CA ASP A 79 -15.34 1.52 -1.23
C ASP A 79 -14.07 0.69 -1.39
N VAL A 80 -13.74 -0.03 -0.33
CA VAL A 80 -12.63 -0.98 -0.28
C VAL A 80 -13.11 -2.39 0.08
N ALA A 81 -14.40 -2.68 -0.15
CA ALA A 81 -15.00 -3.99 0.07
C ALA A 81 -14.86 -4.92 -1.15
N LEU A 82 -14.62 -4.35 -2.34
CA LEU A 82 -14.51 -5.10 -3.60
C LEU A 82 -15.75 -5.98 -3.86
N GLY A 83 -16.94 -5.41 -3.62
CA GLY A 83 -18.22 -6.09 -3.77
C GLY A 83 -18.70 -6.13 -5.23
N SER A 84 -18.39 -5.09 -6.00
CA SER A 84 -18.72 -4.96 -7.42
C SER A 84 -17.82 -5.80 -8.32
N ASP A 85 -18.30 -6.11 -9.53
CA ASP A 85 -17.55 -6.90 -10.52
C ASP A 85 -16.30 -6.17 -11.03
N VAL A 86 -16.38 -4.84 -11.14
CA VAL A 86 -15.26 -3.96 -11.52
C VAL A 86 -15.14 -2.84 -10.50
N VAL A 87 -13.94 -2.66 -9.97
CA VAL A 87 -13.60 -1.58 -9.03
C VAL A 87 -12.30 -0.94 -9.49
N THR A 88 -12.32 0.39 -9.65
CA THR A 88 -11.18 1.19 -10.08
C THR A 88 -10.80 2.18 -8.98
N TYR A 89 -9.51 2.29 -8.70
CA TYR A 89 -8.96 3.30 -7.81
C TYR A 89 -8.14 4.29 -8.64
N ASP A 90 -8.52 5.57 -8.61
CA ASP A 90 -7.81 6.65 -9.31
C ASP A 90 -6.82 7.31 -8.33
N PHE A 91 -5.53 7.35 -8.73
CA PHE A 91 -4.45 7.90 -7.92
C PHE A 91 -3.87 9.21 -8.49
N LYS A 92 -4.43 9.76 -9.58
CA LYS A 92 -3.83 10.89 -10.33
C LYS A 92 -3.59 12.14 -9.48
N ASP A 93 -4.51 12.46 -8.59
CA ASP A 93 -4.49 13.68 -7.77
C ASP A 93 -3.81 13.49 -6.41
N ILE A 94 -3.18 12.34 -6.18
CA ILE A 94 -2.47 12.06 -4.93
C ILE A 94 -1.09 12.73 -4.94
N PRO A 95 -0.79 13.58 -3.95
CA PRO A 95 0.53 14.19 -3.80
C PRO A 95 1.63 13.14 -3.73
N ALA A 96 2.76 13.41 -4.39
CA ALA A 96 3.89 12.48 -4.44
C ALA A 96 4.38 12.05 -3.03
N SER A 97 4.36 12.97 -2.07
CA SER A 97 4.74 12.72 -0.67
C SER A 97 3.85 11.71 0.07
N SER A 98 2.59 11.54 -0.35
CA SER A 98 1.63 10.62 0.30
C SER A 98 1.37 9.37 -0.53
N ARG A 99 1.81 9.36 -1.79
CA ARG A 99 1.52 8.33 -2.78
C ARG A 99 1.91 6.94 -2.30
N THR A 100 3.15 6.77 -1.83
CA THR A 100 3.65 5.49 -1.28
C THR A 100 2.77 4.95 -0.17
N LEU A 101 2.37 5.81 0.78
CA LEU A 101 1.51 5.40 1.89
C LEU A 101 0.11 4.99 1.40
N ILE A 102 -0.50 5.77 0.51
CA ILE A 102 -1.85 5.49 0.01
C ILE A 102 -1.88 4.21 -0.84
N TYR A 103 -0.91 4.02 -1.75
CA TYR A 103 -0.77 2.75 -2.47
C TYR A 103 -0.64 1.59 -1.50
N THR A 104 0.19 1.76 -0.46
CA THR A 104 0.42 0.70 0.52
C THR A 104 -0.87 0.30 1.23
N LEU A 105 -1.69 1.28 1.62
CA LEU A 105 -2.97 1.07 2.30
C LEU A 105 -4.00 0.39 1.39
N VAL A 106 -4.16 0.85 0.14
CA VAL A 106 -5.14 0.30 -0.81
C VAL A 106 -4.78 -1.13 -1.20
N LEU A 107 -3.56 -1.34 -1.67
CA LEU A 107 -3.11 -2.66 -2.11
C LEU A 107 -3.04 -3.64 -0.92
N GLY A 108 -2.65 -3.18 0.27
CA GLY A 108 -2.69 -3.99 1.49
C GLY A 108 -4.11 -4.37 1.91
N ARG A 109 -5.11 -3.55 1.62
CA ARG A 109 -6.53 -3.91 1.82
C ARG A 109 -7.00 -4.94 0.78
N ILE A 110 -6.65 -4.76 -0.50
CA ILE A 110 -6.94 -5.74 -1.56
C ILE A 110 -6.32 -7.10 -1.21
N GLN A 111 -5.07 -7.11 -0.76
CA GLN A 111 -4.38 -8.33 -0.34
C GLN A 111 -5.10 -9.06 0.80
N ARG A 112 -5.53 -8.34 1.84
CA ARG A 112 -6.28 -8.95 2.94
C ARG A 112 -7.62 -9.54 2.48
N ILE A 113 -8.31 -8.87 1.55
CA ILE A 113 -9.57 -9.39 0.99
C ILE A 113 -9.31 -10.66 0.18
N VAL A 114 -8.33 -10.64 -0.73
CA VAL A 114 -7.97 -11.81 -1.54
C VAL A 114 -7.62 -13.01 -0.66
N ARG A 115 -6.85 -12.79 0.41
CA ARG A 115 -6.55 -13.83 1.40
C ARG A 115 -7.81 -14.36 2.10
N SER A 116 -8.70 -13.46 2.53
CA SER A 116 -9.90 -13.83 3.29
C SER A 116 -10.92 -14.63 2.48
N THR A 117 -11.05 -14.36 1.18
CA THR A 117 -11.99 -15.08 0.31
C THR A 117 -11.36 -16.31 -0.36
N GLY A 118 -10.03 -16.37 -0.40
CA GLY A 118 -9.28 -17.38 -1.13
C GLY A 118 -9.76 -17.58 -2.56
N ARG A 119 -9.77 -18.82 -3.02
CA ARG A 119 -10.14 -19.20 -4.40
C ARG A 119 -11.65 -19.25 -4.66
N VAL A 120 -12.48 -18.91 -3.66
CA VAL A 120 -13.95 -18.93 -3.79
C VAL A 120 -14.43 -17.86 -4.77
N ARG A 121 -13.74 -16.71 -4.83
CA ARG A 121 -13.97 -15.66 -5.82
C ARG A 121 -12.70 -15.43 -6.62
N ARG A 122 -12.76 -15.74 -7.92
CA ARG A 122 -11.68 -15.40 -8.87
C ARG A 122 -11.68 -13.90 -9.09
N ARG A 123 -10.50 -13.29 -9.00
CA ARG A 123 -10.29 -11.85 -9.24
C ARG A 123 -9.06 -11.67 -10.11
N VAL A 124 -9.01 -10.53 -10.79
CA VAL A 124 -7.79 -10.02 -11.42
C VAL A 124 -7.52 -8.66 -10.79
N VAL A 125 -6.31 -8.46 -10.29
CA VAL A 125 -5.83 -7.14 -9.88
C VAL A 125 -4.98 -6.61 -11.02
N ALA A 126 -5.46 -5.53 -11.64
CA ALA A 126 -4.71 -4.80 -12.66
C ALA A 126 -3.99 -3.62 -12.02
N ILE A 127 -2.72 -3.43 -12.36
CA ILE A 127 -1.86 -2.34 -11.92
C ILE A 127 -1.41 -1.61 -13.17
N ASP A 128 -1.93 -0.40 -13.35
CA ASP A 128 -1.49 0.51 -14.39
C ASP A 128 -0.29 1.35 -13.91
N GLU A 129 0.55 1.78 -14.83
CA GLU A 129 1.82 2.47 -14.60
C GLU A 129 2.69 1.83 -13.49
N TYR A 130 2.86 0.51 -13.57
CA TYR A 130 3.62 -0.25 -12.57
C TYR A 130 5.06 0.25 -12.38
N GLY A 131 5.65 0.85 -13.40
CA GLY A 131 6.99 1.42 -13.36
C GLY A 131 7.20 2.39 -12.20
N TRP A 132 6.18 3.14 -11.81
CA TRP A 132 6.27 4.00 -10.62
C TRP A 132 6.37 3.22 -9.31
N LEU A 133 5.61 2.12 -9.19
CA LEU A 133 5.68 1.26 -8.00
C LEU A 133 7.02 0.51 -7.91
N ALA A 134 7.62 0.20 -9.05
CA ALA A 134 8.91 -0.51 -9.12
C ALA A 134 10.10 0.39 -8.74
N GLN A 135 10.00 1.70 -8.96
CA GLN A 135 11.07 2.66 -8.68
C GLN A 135 11.18 3.04 -7.20
N GLU A 136 10.08 2.94 -6.44
CA GLU A 136 10.11 3.19 -5.01
C GLU A 136 10.45 1.87 -4.27
N PRO A 137 11.57 1.81 -3.52
CA PRO A 137 12.06 0.54 -2.96
C PRO A 137 11.06 -0.19 -2.05
N MET A 138 10.35 0.53 -1.19
CA MET A 138 9.35 -0.04 -0.27
C MET A 138 8.15 -0.60 -1.05
N LEU A 139 7.63 0.11 -2.05
CA LEU A 139 6.53 -0.33 -2.91
C LEU A 139 6.95 -1.51 -3.77
N ALA A 140 8.19 -1.54 -4.27
CA ALA A 140 8.69 -2.66 -5.06
C ALA A 140 8.70 -3.95 -4.25
N GLU A 141 9.26 -3.92 -3.03
CA GLU A 141 9.29 -5.07 -2.12
C GLU A 141 7.88 -5.53 -1.73
N VAL A 142 7.03 -4.59 -1.34
CA VAL A 142 5.66 -4.87 -0.90
C VAL A 142 4.82 -5.40 -2.06
N THR A 143 4.97 -4.85 -3.27
CA THR A 143 4.25 -5.31 -4.46
C THR A 143 4.67 -6.72 -4.85
N ALA A 144 5.97 -7.04 -4.81
CA ALA A 144 6.44 -8.41 -5.06
C ALA A 144 5.84 -9.42 -4.07
N MET A 145 5.76 -9.07 -2.78
CA MET A 145 5.11 -9.88 -1.75
C MET A 145 3.61 -10.09 -2.04
N TRP A 146 2.92 -9.06 -2.51
CA TRP A 146 1.50 -9.15 -2.85
C TRP A 146 1.24 -9.96 -4.10
N ILE A 147 2.04 -9.81 -5.15
CA ILE A 147 1.93 -10.63 -6.37
C ILE A 147 2.05 -12.12 -6.02
N LYS A 148 3.01 -12.48 -5.18
CA LYS A 148 3.14 -13.86 -4.66
C LYS A 148 1.89 -14.28 -3.90
N THR A 149 1.33 -13.42 -3.06
CA THR A 149 0.09 -13.69 -2.31
C THR A 149 -1.09 -13.90 -3.25
N PHE A 150 -1.30 -13.02 -4.22
CA PHE A 150 -2.39 -13.09 -5.19
C PHE A 150 -2.37 -14.43 -5.94
N ARG A 151 -1.19 -14.84 -6.43
CA ARG A 151 -1.00 -16.14 -7.07
C ARG A 151 -1.38 -17.30 -6.16
N THR A 152 -0.94 -17.31 -4.90
CA THR A 152 -1.28 -18.36 -3.94
C THR A 152 -2.80 -18.52 -3.77
N PHE A 153 -3.54 -17.40 -3.72
CA PHE A 153 -4.99 -17.40 -3.51
C PHE A 153 -5.83 -17.39 -4.79
N GLY A 154 -5.22 -17.64 -5.97
CA GLY A 154 -5.93 -17.75 -7.24
C GLY A 154 -6.46 -16.41 -7.78
N CYS A 155 -5.84 -15.30 -7.37
CA CYS A 155 -6.05 -13.99 -7.95
C CYS A 155 -5.03 -13.78 -9.07
N GLY A 156 -5.52 -13.46 -10.27
CA GLY A 156 -4.67 -13.03 -11.37
C GLY A 156 -4.06 -11.66 -11.08
N VAL A 157 -2.89 -11.40 -11.64
CA VAL A 157 -2.24 -10.08 -11.61
C VAL A 157 -1.99 -9.67 -13.06
N TRP A 158 -2.40 -8.47 -13.39
CA TRP A 158 -2.07 -7.82 -14.65
C TRP A 158 -1.27 -6.56 -14.33
N VAL A 159 -0.09 -6.44 -14.94
CA VAL A 159 0.74 -5.24 -14.90
C VAL A 159 0.74 -4.61 -16.29
N ALA A 160 0.51 -3.30 -16.36
CA ALA A 160 0.63 -2.50 -17.57
C ALA A 160 1.66 -1.39 -17.37
N GLU A 161 2.47 -1.14 -18.41
CA GLU A 161 3.49 -0.09 -18.42
C GLU A 161 3.79 0.31 -19.87
N GLN A 162 4.08 1.60 -20.08
CA GLN A 162 4.42 2.14 -21.40
C GLN A 162 5.92 2.07 -21.67
N ASP A 163 6.74 2.27 -20.63
CA ASP A 163 8.20 2.26 -20.71
C ASP A 163 8.78 0.91 -20.24
N LEU A 164 9.36 0.16 -21.18
CA LEU A 164 9.98 -1.14 -20.92
C LEU A 164 11.12 -1.07 -19.89
N ILE A 165 11.86 0.05 -19.83
CA ILE A 165 12.94 0.25 -18.85
C ILE A 165 12.34 0.37 -17.45
N ARG A 166 11.21 1.08 -17.31
CA ARG A 166 10.52 1.20 -16.03
C ARG A 166 9.87 -0.11 -15.60
N LEU A 167 9.35 -0.89 -16.54
CA LEU A 167 8.75 -2.19 -16.26
C LEU A 167 9.76 -3.18 -15.66
N THR A 168 11.01 -3.14 -16.11
CA THR A 168 12.08 -4.02 -15.62
C THR A 168 12.74 -3.52 -14.32
N GLY A 169 12.36 -2.33 -13.84
CA GLY A 169 12.84 -1.69 -12.61
C GLY A 169 13.88 -0.58 -12.82
N GLY A 170 14.34 -0.36 -14.06
CA GLY A 170 15.41 0.59 -14.36
C GLY A 170 16.76 0.24 -13.74
N ALA A 171 17.80 1.01 -14.06
CA ALA A 171 19.19 0.74 -13.64
C ALA A 171 19.44 0.87 -12.11
N ALA A 172 18.49 1.43 -11.36
CA ALA A 172 18.64 1.74 -9.93
C ALA A 172 18.00 0.71 -8.99
N SER A 173 17.03 -0.09 -9.44
CA SER A 173 16.50 -1.19 -8.65
C SER A 173 17.18 -2.47 -9.11
N GLY A 174 18.07 -3.03 -8.29
CA GLY A 174 18.74 -4.27 -8.60
C GLY A 174 17.73 -5.37 -8.92
N ASP A 175 17.76 -5.87 -10.16
CA ASP A 175 17.35 -7.16 -10.75
C ASP A 175 16.07 -7.92 -10.28
N LEU A 176 15.34 -7.48 -9.26
CA LEU A 176 14.55 -8.42 -8.45
C LEU A 176 13.03 -8.25 -8.54
N SER A 177 12.48 -7.09 -8.94
CA SER A 177 11.01 -6.89 -9.02
C SER A 177 10.46 -7.04 -10.44
N GLY A 178 10.87 -6.19 -11.39
CA GLY A 178 10.31 -6.17 -12.74
C GLY A 178 10.63 -7.42 -13.58
N HIS A 179 11.92 -7.80 -13.62
CA HIS A 179 12.39 -8.98 -14.33
C HIS A 179 11.73 -10.28 -13.83
N SER A 180 11.55 -10.40 -12.51
CA SER A 180 10.92 -11.58 -11.92
C SER A 180 9.42 -11.62 -12.22
N ILE A 181 8.72 -10.49 -12.31
CA ILE A 181 7.31 -10.44 -12.68
C ILE A 181 7.12 -10.83 -14.15
N ILE A 182 7.92 -10.25 -15.06
CA ILE A 182 7.88 -10.58 -16.50
C ILE A 182 8.23 -12.05 -16.72
N GLY A 183 9.32 -12.54 -16.14
CA GLY A 183 9.77 -13.93 -16.32
C GLY A 183 8.81 -14.98 -15.74
N ASN A 184 7.99 -14.62 -14.75
CA ASN A 184 6.96 -15.50 -14.19
C ASN A 184 5.56 -15.28 -14.78
N SER A 185 5.41 -14.36 -15.75
CA SER A 185 4.13 -14.13 -16.42
C SER A 185 3.82 -15.25 -17.41
N VAL A 186 2.58 -15.74 -17.39
CA VAL A 186 2.12 -16.77 -18.33
C VAL A 186 1.70 -16.16 -19.67
N PHE A 187 1.30 -14.88 -19.65
CA PHE A 187 0.88 -14.13 -20.82
C PHE A 187 1.62 -12.79 -20.84
N GLN A 188 2.14 -12.45 -22.01
CA GLN A 188 2.75 -11.16 -22.30
C GLN A 188 2.07 -10.58 -23.53
N LEU A 189 1.63 -9.33 -23.43
CA LEU A 189 0.98 -8.60 -24.50
C LEU A 189 1.82 -7.37 -24.81
N PHE A 190 2.39 -7.32 -26.00
CA PHE A 190 3.16 -6.17 -26.48
C PHE A 190 2.33 -5.45 -27.55
N PHE A 191 2.26 -4.13 -27.42
CA PHE A 191 1.59 -3.26 -28.39
C PHE A 191 2.66 -2.47 -29.17
N HIS A 192 2.24 -1.50 -29.97
CA HIS A 192 3.21 -0.63 -30.63
C HIS A 192 4.02 0.15 -29.58
N HIS A 193 5.36 0.11 -29.69
CA HIS A 193 6.28 0.87 -28.86
C HIS A 193 7.09 1.79 -29.78
N GLU A 194 7.22 3.07 -29.40
CA GLU A 194 8.21 3.94 -30.00
C GLU A 194 9.61 3.60 -29.43
N PRO A 195 10.67 3.58 -30.25
CA PRO A 195 12.02 3.38 -29.74
C PRO A 195 12.35 4.48 -28.74
N SER A 196 12.93 4.10 -27.59
CA SER A 196 13.35 5.12 -26.62
C SER A 196 14.46 5.97 -27.23
N ALA A 197 14.46 7.29 -26.98
CA ALA A 197 15.47 8.22 -27.50
C ALA A 197 16.93 7.88 -27.09
N ALA A 198 17.13 6.86 -26.24
CA ALA A 198 18.45 6.34 -25.85
C ALA A 198 19.04 5.31 -26.85
N GLU A 199 18.34 4.98 -27.94
CA GLU A 199 18.83 4.08 -29.01
C GLU A 199 19.29 4.83 -30.29
N LEU A 200 19.48 6.16 -30.22
CA LEU A 200 20.13 7.00 -31.25
C LEU A 200 21.43 7.60 -30.71
#